data_AF-A0A960MHG4-F1
#
_entry.id   AF-A0A960MHG4-F1
#
_cell.length_a   1.000
_cell.length_b   1.000
_cell.length_c   1.000
_cell.angle_alpha   90.00
_cell.angle_beta   90.00
_cell.angle_gamma   90.00
#
_symmetry.space_group_name_H-M   'P 1'
#
loop_
_entity.id
_entity.type
_entity.pdbx_description
1 polymer ?
#
loop_
_entity_poly.entity_id
_entity_poly.type
_entity_poly.pdbx_seq_one_letter_code
_entity_poly.pdbx_strand_id
1 'polypeptide(L)' 'HSGPEHDRPCWDLTSVLVAVFPDRGYFDLSRTGLVSVADDGFTSFAPVAKGRDRFLVMNAEQVARVREALVQLVVQPPR' A
#
# COMPACT_ATOMS: atom_id res chain seq x y z
N HIS A 1 20.36 10.42 -3.45
CA HIS A 1 20.59 10.67 -2.01
C HIS A 1 19.86 9.60 -1.19
N SER A 2 20.53 9.01 -0.20
CA SER A 2 19.98 8.00 0.75
C SER A 2 20.69 8.18 2.10
N GLY A 3 20.30 9.20 2.87
CA GLY A 3 20.79 9.40 4.24
C GLY A 3 19.92 8.68 5.28
N PRO A 4 20.38 8.53 6.53
CA PRO A 4 19.67 7.85 7.61
C PRO A 4 18.34 8.52 8.04
N GLU A 5 18.10 9.76 7.60
CA GLU A 5 16.88 10.54 7.85
C GLU A 5 15.77 10.31 6.78
N HIS A 6 15.95 9.36 5.86
CA HIS A 6 14.98 9.09 4.79
C HIS A 6 14.17 7.82 5.06
N ASP A 7 12.91 8.00 5.44
CA ASP A 7 11.92 6.93 5.39
C ASP A 7 11.78 6.45 3.94
N ARG A 8 12.16 5.19 3.69
CA ARG A 8 11.96 4.54 2.38
C ARG A 8 10.55 3.96 2.33
N PRO A 9 9.88 4.00 1.17
CA PRO A 9 8.63 3.30 1.03
C PRO A 9 8.82 1.79 1.21
N CYS A 10 7.89 1.14 1.92
CA CYS A 10 7.90 -0.31 2.19
C CYS A 10 6.84 -1.03 1.35
N TRP A 11 6.87 -0.86 0.02
CA TRP A 11 5.83 -1.37 -0.89
C TRP A 11 5.58 -2.88 -0.76
N ASP A 12 6.65 -3.68 -0.71
CA ASP A 12 6.53 -5.13 -0.59
C ASP A 12 5.83 -5.53 0.72
N LEU A 13 6.27 -4.98 1.86
CA LEU A 13 5.64 -5.23 3.17
C LEU A 13 4.17 -4.81 3.19
N THR A 14 3.83 -3.64 2.61
CA THR A 14 2.43 -3.21 2.53
C THR A 14 1.57 -4.13 1.67
N SER A 15 2.13 -4.66 0.58
CA SER A 15 1.43 -5.60 -0.31
C SER A 15 1.14 -6.94 0.39
N VAL A 16 2.10 -7.44 1.17
CA VAL A 16 1.93 -8.67 1.95
C VAL A 16 0.94 -8.45 3.08
N LEU A 17 0.99 -7.31 3.76
CA LEU A 17 0.09 -6.99 4.86
C LEU A 17 -1.38 -7.01 4.42
N VAL A 18 -1.72 -6.41 3.28
CA VAL A 18 -3.10 -6.42 2.77
C VAL A 18 -3.51 -7.79 2.24
N ALA A 19 -2.58 -8.57 1.67
CA ALA A 19 -2.89 -9.92 1.19
C ALA A 19 -3.19 -10.90 2.33
N VAL A 20 -2.47 -10.79 3.46
CA VAL A 20 -2.63 -11.67 4.62
C VAL A 20 -3.74 -11.20 5.56
N PHE A 21 -3.93 -9.88 5.69
CA PHE A 21 -4.91 -9.28 6.61
C PHE A 21 -5.86 -8.30 5.90
N PRO A 22 -6.66 -8.76 4.93
CA PRO A 22 -7.48 -7.87 4.09
C PRO A 22 -8.54 -7.10 4.89
N ASP A 23 -9.14 -7.72 5.90
CA ASP A 23 -10.30 -7.17 6.63
C ASP A 23 -9.95 -6.45 7.92
N ARG A 24 -8.66 -6.20 8.19
CA ARG A 24 -8.22 -5.51 9.42
C ARG A 24 -8.29 -3.99 9.34
N GLY A 25 -8.79 -3.44 8.23
CA GLY A 25 -8.95 -2.00 8.04
C GLY A 25 -7.63 -1.24 7.96
N TYR A 26 -6.55 -1.91 7.55
CA TYR A 26 -5.23 -1.29 7.35
C TYR A 26 -5.21 -0.37 6.14
N PHE A 27 -5.95 -0.71 5.10
CA PHE A 27 -6.04 0.07 3.87
C PHE A 27 -7.49 0.11 3.40
N ASP A 28 -7.87 1.25 2.85
CA ASP A 28 -9.03 1.33 1.96
C ASP A 28 -8.60 1.09 0.52
N LEU A 29 -9.57 0.81 -0.34
CA LEU A 29 -9.36 0.79 -1.78
C LEU A 29 -9.85 2.10 -2.39
N SER A 30 -9.10 2.65 -3.35
CA SER A 30 -9.48 3.82 -4.16
C SER A 30 -10.83 3.64 -4.87
N ARG A 31 -11.33 4.53 -5.72
CA ARG A 31 -12.49 4.17 -6.59
C ARG A 31 -12.06 3.17 -7.68
N THR A 32 -13.01 2.47 -8.32
CA THR A 32 -12.68 1.63 -9.50
C THR A 32 -12.15 2.48 -10.65
N GLY A 33 -11.20 1.92 -11.40
CA GLY A 33 -10.65 2.57 -12.58
C GLY A 33 -9.84 1.65 -13.46
N LEU A 34 -9.00 2.27 -14.29
CA LEU A 34 -8.06 1.62 -15.18
C LEU A 34 -6.68 2.23 -14.95
N VAL A 35 -5.69 1.38 -14.75
CA VAL A 35 -4.28 1.75 -14.74
C VAL A 35 -3.71 1.53 -16.13
N SER A 36 -3.07 2.56 -16.67
CA SER A 36 -2.37 2.51 -17.96
C SER A 36 -0.89 2.80 -17.73
N VAL A 37 -0.04 2.06 -18.46
CA VAL A 37 1.41 2.27 -18.49
C VAL A 37 1.75 2.80 -19.87
N ALA A 38 2.31 4.01 -19.94
CA ALA A 38 2.77 4.61 -21.18
C ALA A 38 4.11 4.00 -21.63
N ASP A 39 4.51 4.27 -22.87
CA ASP A 39 5.71 3.69 -23.49
C ASP A 39 7.01 4.07 -22.75
N ASP A 40 6.99 5.15 -21.96
CA ASP A 40 8.09 5.61 -21.11
C ASP A 40 8.07 4.98 -19.69
N GLY A 41 7.11 4.09 -19.42
CA GLY A 41 6.90 3.47 -18.11
C GLY A 41 6.09 4.32 -17.13
N PHE A 42 5.62 5.51 -17.55
CA PHE A 42 4.77 6.33 -16.68
C PHE A 42 3.42 5.63 -16.44
N THR A 43 3.07 5.48 -15.17
CA THR A 43 1.80 4.84 -14.77
C THR A 43 0.77 5.90 -14.42
N SER A 44 -0.40 5.83 -15.02
CA SER A 44 -1.53 6.72 -14.76
C SER A 44 -2.77 5.95 -14.35
N PHE A 45 -3.61 6.58 -13.52
CA PHE A 45 -4.89 6.02 -13.11
C PHE A 45 -6.04 6.90 -13.60
N ALA A 46 -6.95 6.30 -14.37
CA ALA A 46 -8.19 6.93 -14.80
C ALA A 46 -9.39 6.30 -14.06
N PRO A 47 -10.23 7.09 -13.38
CA PRO A 47 -11.46 6.59 -12.78
C PRO A 47 -12.44 6.11 -13.84
N VAL A 48 -12.95 4.89 -13.67
CA VAL A 48 -13.90 4.26 -14.60
C VAL A 48 -14.89 3.45 -13.77
N ALA A 49 -16.18 3.68 -14.01
CA ALA A 49 -17.24 2.90 -13.38
C ALA A 49 -17.08 1.42 -13.76
N LYS A 50 -17.07 0.52 -12.78
CA LYS A 50 -16.81 -0.93 -12.97
C LYS A 50 -15.45 -1.24 -13.61
N GLY A 51 -14.47 -0.33 -13.48
CA GLY A 51 -13.08 -0.60 -13.87
C GLY A 51 -12.46 -1.73 -13.03
N ARG A 52 -11.50 -2.44 -13.63
CA ARG A 52 -10.81 -3.59 -13.01
C ARG A 52 -9.90 -3.16 -11.85
N ASP A 53 -9.26 -2.01 -11.98
CA ASP A 53 -8.11 -1.65 -11.17
C ASP A 53 -8.48 -0.80 -9.95
N ARG A 54 -7.73 -1.03 -8.86
CA ARG A 54 -7.80 -0.34 -7.57
C ARG A 54 -6.39 -0.21 -7.01
N PHE A 55 -6.17 0.79 -6.17
CA PHE A 55 -4.93 0.92 -5.40
C PHE A 55 -5.25 1.20 -3.93
N LEU A 56 -4.29 0.91 -3.06
CA LEU A 56 -4.42 1.08 -1.61
C LEU A 56 -4.40 2.56 -1.25
N VAL A 57 -5.30 2.96 -0.35
CA VAL A 57 -5.40 4.31 0.19
C VAL A 57 -5.34 4.22 1.71
N MET A 58 -4.70 5.19 2.34
CA MET A 58 -4.67 5.33 3.79
C MET A 58 -4.96 6.77 4.21
N ASN A 59 -5.71 6.91 5.30
CA ASN A 59 -5.78 8.13 6.08
C ASN A 59 -4.66 8.15 7.16
N ALA A 60 -4.55 9.25 7.91
CA ALA A 60 -3.50 9.42 8.92
C ALA A 60 -3.53 8.36 10.04
N GLU A 61 -4.74 7.92 10.44
CA GLU A 61 -4.90 6.89 11.47
C GLU A 61 -4.43 5.52 10.95
N GLN A 62 -4.82 5.16 9.73
CA GLN A 62 -4.36 3.95 9.06
C GLN A 62 -2.84 3.93 8.88
N VAL A 63 -2.22 5.06 8.54
CA VAL A 63 -0.75 5.18 8.45
C VAL A 63 -0.10 4.79 9.78
N ALA A 64 -0.59 5.32 10.92
CA ALA A 64 -0.05 4.99 12.23
C ALA A 64 -0.22 3.49 12.56
N ARG A 65 -1.43 2.95 12.32
CA ARG A 65 -1.74 1.52 12.56
C ARG A 65 -0.89 0.58 11.71
N VAL A 66 -0.73 0.87 10.42
CA VAL A 66 0.09 0.07 9.50
C VAL A 66 1.55 0.11 9.92
N ARG A 67 2.07 1.28 10.30
CA ARG A 67 3.45 1.40 10.80
C ARG A 67 3.67 0.52 12.02
N GLU A 68 2.78 0.59 13.00
CA GLU A 68 2.86 -0.24 14.21
C GLU A 68 2.76 -1.73 13.88
N ALA A 69 1.79 -2.13 13.05
CA ALA A 69 1.61 -3.53 12.66
C ALA A 69 2.86 -4.09 11.97
N LEU A 70 3.45 -3.34 11.02
CA LEU A 70 4.67 -3.75 10.34
C LEU A 70 5.84 -3.89 11.31
N VAL A 71 6.02 -2.94 12.23
CA VAL A 71 7.07 -3.03 13.26
C VAL A 71 6.90 -4.30 14.10
N GLN A 72 5.69 -4.55 14.61
CA GLN A 72 5.41 -5.72 15.46
C GLN A 72 5.59 -7.05 14.73
N LEU A 73 5.17 -7.13 13.46
CA LEU A 73 5.34 -8.34 12.64
C LEU A 73 6.80 -8.61 12.30
N VAL A 74 7.60 -7.58 12.02
CA VAL A 74 9.03 -7.74 11.69
C VAL A 74 9.85 -8.20 12.88
N VAL A 75 9.51 -7.76 14.10
CA VAL A 75 10.22 -8.15 15.32
C VAL A 75 9.64 -9.40 16.00
N GLN A 76 8.60 -10.01 15.41
CA GLN A 76 7.93 -11.15 16.00
C GLN A 76 8.87 -12.38 16.05
N PRO A 77 9.07 -13.01 17.22
CA PRO A 77 9.86 -14.23 17.32
C PRO A 77 9.24 -15.38 16.51
N PRO A 78 10.06 -16.32 15.99
CA PRO A 78 9.54 -17.52 15.34
C PRO A 78 8.69 -18.33 16.32
N ARG A 79 7.65 -18.98 15.78
CA ARG A 79 6.77 -19.88 16.54
C ARG A 79 7.26 -21.32 16.47
#